data_AF-A0A4Q3UA40-F1
#
_entry.id   AF-A0A4Q3UA40-F1
#
_cell.length_a   1.000
_cell.length_b   1.000
_cell.length_c   1.000
_cell.angle_alpha   90.00
_cell.angle_beta   90.00
_cell.angle_gamma   90.00
#
_symmetry.space_group_name_H-M   'P 1'
#
loop_
_entity.id
_entity.type
_entity.pdbx_description
1 polymer ?
#
loop_
_entity_poly.entity_id
_entity_poly.type
_entity_poly.pdbx_seq_one_letter_code
_entity_poly.pdbx_strand_id
1 'polypeptide(L)' 'GGLQADDEFVRHKLLDVIGDLFLAGGQIEGLYEGEQPGHALNNQLLRAVFADATSFAWT' A
#
# COMPACT_ATOMS: atom_id res chain seq x y z
N GLY A 1 -25.23 -14.40 8.70
CA GLY A 1 -23.78 -14.16 8.65
C GLY A 1 -23.30 -14.55 7.28
N GLY A 2 -22.57 -13.67 6.63
CA GLY A 2 -22.11 -13.78 5.26
C GLY A 2 -21.20 -12.59 4.96
N LEU A 3 -20.73 -12.47 3.72
CA LEU A 3 -19.91 -11.34 3.32
C LEU A 3 -20.72 -10.03 3.36
N GLN A 4 -20.07 -8.93 3.71
CA GLN A 4 -20.66 -7.59 3.61
C GLN A 4 -20.77 -7.13 2.16
N ALA A 5 -19.92 -7.66 1.28
CA ALA A 5 -19.93 -7.42 -0.16
C ALA A 5 -19.39 -8.64 -0.91
N ASP A 6 -19.79 -8.83 -2.17
CA ASP A 6 -19.35 -9.96 -3.00
C ASP A 6 -17.83 -9.99 -3.21
N ASP A 7 -17.17 -8.83 -3.12
CA ASP A 7 -15.73 -8.60 -3.31
C ASP A 7 -14.99 -8.29 -1.99
N GLU A 8 -15.55 -8.65 -0.83
CA GLU A 8 -14.99 -8.28 0.49
C GLU A 8 -13.52 -8.70 0.67
N PHE A 9 -13.11 -9.85 0.12
CA PHE A 9 -11.72 -10.32 0.22
C PHE A 9 -10.73 -9.38 -0.48
N VAL A 10 -11.04 -8.89 -1.68
CA VAL A 10 -10.14 -7.97 -2.40
C VAL A 10 -10.19 -6.57 -1.77
N ARG A 11 -11.34 -6.14 -1.27
CA ARG A 11 -11.46 -4.89 -0.50
C ARG A 11 -10.64 -4.92 0.78
N HIS A 12 -10.59 -6.06 1.47
CA HIS A 12 -9.74 -6.24 2.64
C HIS A 12 -8.26 -6.18 2.27
N LYS A 13 -7.86 -6.77 1.14
CA LYS A 13 -6.48 -6.63 0.63
C LYS A 13 -6.13 -5.18 0.27
N LEU A 14 -7.06 -4.43 -0.30
CA LEU A 14 -6.87 -3.00 -0.53
C LEU A 14 -6.72 -2.24 0.79
N LEU A 15 -7.50 -2.59 1.81
CA LEU A 15 -7.38 -2.00 3.15
C LEU A 15 -6.03 -2.33 3.81
N ASP A 16 -5.54 -3.57 3.68
CA ASP A 16 -4.21 -3.99 4.11
C ASP A 16 -3.12 -3.12 3.47
N VAL A 17 -3.19 -2.93 2.15
CA VAL A 17 -2.26 -2.09 1.38
C VAL A 17 -2.27 -0.65 1.88
N ILE A 18 -3.45 -0.06 2.11
CA ILE A 18 -3.56 1.31 2.65
C ILE A 18 -2.85 1.41 4.01
N GLY A 19 -3.07 0.42 4.89
CA GLY A 19 -2.40 0.36 6.19
C GLY A 19 -0.88 0.23 6.08
N ASP A 20 -0.40 -0.64 5.19
CA ASP A 20 1.03 -0.85 4.95
C ASP A 20 1.70 0.41 4.39
N LEU A 21 1.06 1.08 3.43
CA LEU A 21 1.58 2.32 2.82
C LEU A 21 1.61 3.49 3.80
N PHE A 22 0.72 3.52 4.79
CA PHE A 22 0.72 4.56 5.83
C PHE A 22 1.99 4.52 6.70
N LEU A 23 2.74 3.41 6.70
CA LEU A 23 4.07 3.33 7.31
C LEU A 23 5.12 4.24 6.64
N ALA A 24 4.78 4.87 5.51
CA ALA A 24 5.57 5.93 4.89
C ALA A 24 5.74 7.18 5.78
N GLY A 25 4.93 7.34 6.82
CA GLY A 25 4.99 8.48 7.74
C GLY A 25 4.22 9.72 7.28
N GLY A 26 3.53 9.63 6.13
CA GLY A 26 2.66 10.66 5.58
C GLY A 26 1.69 10.06 4.56
N GLN A 27 0.75 10.88 4.07
CA GLN A 27 -0.10 10.46 2.96
C GLN A 27 0.72 10.41 1.67
N ILE A 28 0.55 9.35 0.89
CA ILE A 28 1.19 9.22 -0.42
C ILE A 28 0.29 9.87 -1.46
N GLU A 29 0.76 10.95 -2.08
CA GLU A 29 0.17 11.52 -3.29
C GLU A 29 0.81 10.83 -4.52
N GLY A 30 0.22 9.70 -4.94
CA GLY A 30 0.77 8.90 -6.03
C GLY A 30 -0.16 7.78 -6.49
N LEU A 31 0.30 7.00 -7.48
CA LEU A 31 -0.40 5.82 -7.98
C LEU A 31 0.24 4.55 -7.40
N TYR A 32 -0.57 3.68 -6.81
CA TYR A 32 -0.16 2.35 -6.38
C TYR A 32 -0.81 1.29 -7.27
N GLU A 33 0.00 0.39 -7.82
CA GLU A 33 -0.43 -0.79 -8.56
C GLU A 33 0.26 -2.02 -7.98
N GLY A 34 -0.49 -3.09 -7.72
CA GLY A 34 0.04 -4.32 -7.16
C GLY A 34 -0.72 -5.54 -7.68
N GLU A 35 0.01 -6.54 -8.16
CA GLU A 35 -0.53 -7.84 -8.54
C GLU A 35 -0.29 -8.83 -7.39
N GLN A 36 -1.37 -9.26 -6.73
CA GLN A 36 -1.33 -10.15 -5.56
C GLN A 36 -0.35 -9.69 -4.45
N PRO A 37 -0.37 -8.40 -4.04
CA PRO A 37 0.58 -7.90 -3.05
C PRO A 37 0.29 -8.47 -1.66
N GLY A 38 1.36 -8.65 -0.89
CA GLY A 38 1.30 -8.93 0.54
C GLY A 38 2.16 -7.95 1.33
N HIS A 39 2.04 -7.95 2.66
CA HIS A 39 2.71 -7.00 3.55
C HIS A 39 4.23 -6.88 3.31
N ALA A 40 4.90 -8.01 3.07
CA ALA A 40 6.33 -8.01 2.78
C ALA A 40 6.68 -7.24 1.50
N LEU A 41 5.88 -7.38 0.43
CA LEU A 41 6.09 -6.67 -0.83
C LEU A 41 5.80 -5.17 -0.69
N ASN A 42 4.73 -4.81 0.02
CA ASN A 42 4.40 -3.40 0.31
C ASN A 42 5.52 -2.72 1.11
N ASN A 43 6.08 -3.42 2.11
CA ASN A 43 7.20 -2.90 2.89
C ASN A 43 8.48 -2.78 2.05
N GLN A 44 8.75 -3.73 1.15
CA GLN A 44 9.88 -3.66 0.21
C GLN A 44 9.74 -2.47 -0.75
N LEU A 45 8.54 -2.21 -1.26
CA LEU A 45 8.24 -1.02 -2.08
C LEU A 45 8.61 0.26 -1.33
N LEU A 46 8.13 0.44 -0.10
CA LEU A 46 8.44 1.64 0.70
C LEU A 46 9.95 1.78 0.93
N ARG A 47 10.65 0.68 1.25
CA ARG A 47 12.12 0.71 1.41
C ARG A 47 12.83 1.10 0.12
N ALA A 48 12.35 0.63 -1.03
CA ALA A 48 12.94 0.96 -2.32
C ALA A 48 12.75 2.44 -2.67
N VAL A 49 11.56 3.00 -2.44
CA VAL A 49 11.29 4.44 -2.60
C VAL A 49 12.20 5.24 -1.66
N PHE A 50 12.25 4.92 -0.37
CA PHE A 50 13.07 5.68 0.57
C PHE A 50 14.58 5.50 0.42
N ALA A 51 15.04 4.46 -0.28
CA ALA A 51 16.44 4.29 -0.60
C ALA A 51 16.93 5.30 -1.66
N ASP A 52 16.02 5.88 -2.44
CA ASP A 52 16.32 6.89 -3.45
C ASP A 52 15.61 8.21 -3.13
N ALA A 53 16.36 9.17 -2.59
CA ALA A 53 15.85 10.50 -2.25
C ALA A 53 15.36 11.32 -3.45
N THR A 54 15.61 10.88 -4.69
CA THR A 54 15.06 11.52 -5.90
C THR A 54 13.70 10.94 -6.31
N SER A 55 13.27 9.83 -5.70
CA SER A 55 12.01 9.15 -6.02
C SER A 55 10.80 9.71 -5.27
N PHE A 56 11.01 10.56 -4.27
CA PHE A 56 9.94 11.21 -3.50
C PHE A 56 10.36 12.60 -3.03
N ALA A 57 9.37 13.42 -2.69
CA ALA A 57 9.58 14.70 -2.04
C ALA A 57 8.49 14.93 -0.99
N TRP A 58 8.85 15.63 0.09
CA TRP A 58 7.87 16.14 1.05
C TRP A 58 7.28 17.45 0.51
N THR A 59 5.96 17.53 0.50
CA THR A 59 5.18 18.71 0.10
C THR A 59 4.59 19.42 1.30
#